data_AF-A0A3D4UR96-F1
#
_entry.id   AF-A0A3D4UR96-F1
#
_cell.length_a   1.000
_cell.length_b   1.000
_cell.length_c   1.000
_cell.angle_alpha   90.00
_cell.angle_beta   90.00
_cell.angle_gamma   90.00
#
_symmetry.space_group_name_H-M   'P 1'
#
loop_
_entity.id
_entity.type
_entity.pdbx_description
1 polymer ?
#
loop_
_entity_poly.entity_id
_entity_poly.type
_entity_poly.pdbx_seq_one_letter_code
_entity_poly.pdbx_strand_id
1 'polypeptide(L)'
;TRADGTDPTGLNQSDLGILITGSGSQTPLIQRNYIAYTKDSGIRSENGNATIQFTKNEIYRTGNAQNNADGLEGIGTWSITQNLFHENGKSNGSDVYGGSGIEIGNTFGSATSGNTIRNNTIKNHRTTGINVLNQVSSTLIEKNIITGNGTDYSSAPYKGAGVRLSFPDAQPQQGIYITKNSFSNNKGLAIDIVTSGNGEADGVSPNDGVIESASTEPNKGLDYPVFTLATIDGNQLTVEGYIGKNATRLSGVYTIEIYKAADDGNQQGLTEEGGTLIRPHGEGQTLIGTINTNANGSFSETFTVSSTSIVINDRITALAYDAGNNTSEFSTNQRVVATGVTINGYVYKDDN
;
A
#
# COMPACT_ATOMS: atom_id res chain seq x y z
N THR A 1 25.43 3.31 -30.17
CA THR A 1 24.05 2.87 -30.43
C THR A 1 23.13 4.06 -30.24
N ARG A 2 22.08 4.24 -31.06
CA ARG A 2 21.10 5.32 -30.85
C ARG A 2 20.20 4.96 -29.66
N ALA A 3 19.78 5.94 -28.89
CA ALA A 3 18.73 5.77 -27.89
C ALA A 3 17.38 5.73 -28.64
N ASP A 4 17.02 4.56 -29.15
CA ASP A 4 15.75 4.29 -29.84
C ASP A 4 14.79 3.46 -28.98
N GLY A 5 15.16 3.21 -27.73
CA GLY A 5 14.37 2.46 -26.77
C GLY A 5 14.45 0.94 -26.93
N THR A 6 15.34 0.43 -27.78
CA THR A 6 15.63 -1.01 -27.87
C THR A 6 16.47 -1.48 -26.69
N ASP A 7 16.22 -2.71 -26.19
CA ASP A 7 17.05 -3.34 -25.17
C ASP A 7 18.47 -3.50 -25.72
N PRO A 8 19.50 -2.86 -25.12
CA PRO A 8 20.86 -2.93 -25.62
C PRO A 8 21.51 -4.31 -25.41
N THR A 9 20.88 -5.20 -24.62
CA THR A 9 21.28 -6.56 -24.24
C THR A 9 22.65 -6.68 -23.56
N GLY A 10 22.74 -7.55 -22.55
CA GLY A 10 24.00 -7.99 -21.96
C GLY A 10 24.92 -6.86 -21.47
N LEU A 11 26.18 -6.86 -21.94
CA LEU A 11 27.23 -5.95 -21.45
C LEU A 11 27.01 -4.47 -21.81
N ASN A 12 26.11 -4.16 -22.75
CA ASN A 12 25.85 -2.80 -23.22
C ASN A 12 24.89 -2.00 -22.33
N GLN A 13 24.31 -2.65 -21.32
CA GLN A 13 23.48 -2.01 -20.31
C GLN A 13 24.34 -1.18 -19.35
N SER A 14 23.93 0.05 -19.07
CA SER A 14 24.55 0.86 -18.01
C SER A 14 24.20 0.29 -16.64
N ASP A 15 25.04 0.59 -15.65
CA ASP A 15 24.75 0.20 -14.26
C ASP A 15 23.53 0.99 -13.76
N LEU A 16 23.64 2.32 -13.69
CA LEU A 16 22.55 3.22 -13.32
C LEU A 16 22.04 4.01 -14.53
N GLY A 17 20.80 4.52 -14.45
CA GLY A 17 20.27 5.49 -15.39
C GLY A 17 20.61 6.93 -14.98
N ILE A 18 20.15 7.34 -13.80
CA ILE A 18 20.47 8.65 -13.19
C ILE A 18 20.98 8.44 -11.77
N LEU A 19 22.12 9.05 -11.44
CA LEU A 19 22.67 9.10 -10.09
C LEU A 19 22.67 10.54 -9.57
N ILE A 20 22.05 10.76 -8.42
CA ILE A 20 22.06 12.02 -7.68
C ILE A 20 22.95 11.81 -6.46
N THR A 21 24.11 12.47 -6.42
CA THR A 21 25.12 12.28 -5.38
C THR A 21 25.69 13.62 -4.90
N GLY A 22 26.58 13.57 -3.92
CA GLY A 22 27.13 14.73 -3.21
C GLY A 22 26.39 15.06 -1.92
N SER A 23 26.88 16.06 -1.18
CA SER A 23 26.40 16.39 0.17
C SER A 23 25.70 17.76 0.27
N GLY A 24 25.77 18.58 -0.78
CA GLY A 24 25.13 19.90 -0.80
C GLY A 24 23.62 19.81 -1.01
N SER A 25 22.89 20.85 -0.59
CA SER A 25 21.48 20.99 -0.96
C SER A 25 21.35 21.16 -2.48
N GLN A 26 20.56 20.28 -3.10
CA GLN A 26 20.34 20.24 -4.54
C GLN A 26 18.85 20.13 -4.83
N THR A 27 18.40 20.76 -5.91
CA THR A 27 16.98 20.75 -6.32
C THR A 27 16.80 20.27 -7.76
N PRO A 28 17.25 19.04 -8.10
CA PRO A 28 17.20 18.58 -9.48
C PRO A 28 15.75 18.40 -9.95
N LEU A 29 15.50 18.80 -11.20
CA LEU A 29 14.28 18.52 -11.93
C LEU A 29 14.56 17.45 -12.98
N ILE A 30 13.95 16.28 -12.81
CA ILE A 30 14.05 15.15 -13.71
C ILE A 30 12.67 14.92 -14.31
N GLN A 31 12.52 15.23 -15.60
CA GLN A 31 11.21 15.14 -16.26
C GLN A 31 11.29 14.67 -17.71
N ARG A 32 10.26 13.94 -18.14
CA ARG A 32 10.08 13.48 -19.53
C ARG A 32 11.22 12.62 -20.06
N ASN A 33 11.81 11.80 -19.20
CA ASN A 33 12.82 10.82 -19.58
C ASN A 33 12.19 9.44 -19.76
N TYR A 34 12.79 8.64 -20.64
CA TYR A 34 12.60 7.20 -20.70
C TYR A 34 13.88 6.55 -20.19
N ILE A 35 13.81 5.86 -19.05
CA ILE A 35 14.95 5.22 -18.39
C ILE A 35 14.67 3.73 -18.32
N ALA A 36 15.49 2.94 -19.01
CA ALA A 36 15.22 1.53 -19.18
C ALA A 36 16.50 0.69 -19.29
N TYR A 37 16.33 -0.61 -19.03
CA TYR A 37 17.34 -1.64 -19.25
C TYR A 37 18.64 -1.45 -18.48
N THR A 38 18.60 -0.83 -17.31
CA THR A 38 19.78 -0.68 -16.44
C THR A 38 20.04 -2.00 -15.68
N LYS A 39 21.31 -2.29 -15.40
CA LYS A 39 21.70 -3.46 -14.60
C LYS A 39 21.34 -3.28 -13.13
N ASP A 40 21.56 -2.07 -12.63
CA ASP A 40 21.23 -1.58 -11.29
C ASP A 40 19.97 -0.69 -11.36
N SER A 41 19.65 0.05 -10.31
CA SER A 41 18.46 0.90 -10.22
C SER A 41 18.36 1.89 -11.40
N GLY A 42 17.13 2.17 -11.84
CA GLY A 42 16.90 3.13 -12.91
C GLY A 42 17.36 4.53 -12.50
N ILE A 43 16.99 4.92 -11.28
CA ILE A 43 17.40 6.16 -10.65
C ILE A 43 17.86 5.85 -9.23
N ARG A 44 18.96 6.46 -8.80
CA ARG A 44 19.45 6.41 -7.42
C ARG A 44 19.74 7.80 -6.88
N SER A 45 19.28 8.10 -5.67
CA SER A 45 19.77 9.24 -4.88
C SER A 45 20.53 8.76 -3.65
N GLU A 46 21.77 9.21 -3.54
CA GLU A 46 22.65 9.06 -2.37
C GLU A 46 22.78 10.39 -1.58
N ASN A 47 22.08 11.44 -2.02
CA ASN A 47 22.14 12.75 -1.39
C ASN A 47 20.91 12.99 -0.50
N GLY A 48 21.06 12.78 0.80
CA GLY A 48 20.00 13.02 1.80
C GLY A 48 19.56 14.48 1.92
N ASN A 49 20.32 15.44 1.37
CA ASN A 49 20.01 16.87 1.39
C ASN A 49 19.36 17.36 0.09
N ALA A 50 19.11 16.46 -0.87
CA ALA A 50 18.46 16.81 -2.13
C ALA A 50 16.93 16.92 -1.96
N THR A 51 16.33 17.88 -2.67
CA THR A 51 14.88 17.99 -2.85
C THR A 51 14.55 17.80 -4.33
N ILE A 52 14.10 16.61 -4.69
CA ILE A 52 14.09 16.11 -6.06
C ILE A 52 12.68 16.19 -6.63
N GLN A 53 12.54 16.84 -7.79
CA GLN A 53 11.30 16.84 -8.56
C GLN A 53 11.40 15.80 -9.68
N PHE A 54 10.53 14.79 -9.63
CA PHE A 54 10.56 13.67 -10.55
C PHE A 54 9.19 13.47 -11.21
N THR A 55 9.04 13.92 -12.46
CA THR A 55 7.71 13.98 -13.09
C THR A 55 7.65 13.61 -14.57
N LYS A 56 6.58 12.91 -14.97
CA LYS A 56 6.30 12.54 -16.37
C LYS A 56 7.42 11.73 -17.02
N ASN A 57 8.13 10.93 -16.23
CA ASN A 57 9.11 9.98 -16.71
C ASN A 57 8.47 8.60 -16.86
N GLU A 58 9.11 7.76 -17.66
CA GLU A 58 8.82 6.33 -17.77
C GLU A 58 10.05 5.54 -17.34
N ILE A 59 9.85 4.63 -16.38
CA ILE A 59 10.87 3.76 -15.81
C ILE A 59 10.47 2.32 -16.08
N TYR A 60 11.29 1.65 -16.89
CA TYR A 60 10.92 0.38 -17.50
C TYR A 60 12.06 -0.63 -17.49
N ARG A 61 11.82 -1.82 -16.95
CA ARG A 61 12.81 -2.91 -16.92
C ARG A 61 14.18 -2.44 -16.47
N THR A 62 14.23 -1.72 -15.35
CA THR A 62 15.48 -1.38 -14.66
C THR A 62 15.78 -2.39 -13.56
N GLY A 63 17.02 -2.42 -13.08
CA GLY A 63 17.44 -3.35 -12.03
C GLY A 63 17.52 -4.79 -12.49
N ASN A 64 17.99 -5.05 -13.71
CA ASN A 64 17.94 -6.38 -14.33
C ASN A 64 19.03 -7.36 -13.85
N ALA A 65 20.07 -6.90 -13.16
CA ALA A 65 21.23 -7.72 -12.79
C ALA A 65 21.55 -7.71 -11.29
N GLN A 66 21.39 -6.55 -10.63
CA GLN A 66 21.67 -6.42 -9.20
C GLN A 66 20.49 -6.91 -8.36
N ASN A 67 20.80 -7.52 -7.21
CA ASN A 67 19.76 -8.11 -6.35
C ASN A 67 18.95 -7.04 -5.62
N ASN A 68 19.56 -5.89 -5.32
CA ASN A 68 18.97 -4.82 -4.51
C ASN A 68 18.66 -3.59 -5.38
N ALA A 69 18.17 -3.82 -6.60
CA ALA A 69 17.92 -2.77 -7.57
C ALA A 69 16.43 -2.61 -7.86
N ASP A 70 16.04 -1.36 -8.05
CA ASP A 70 14.65 -0.92 -8.19
C ASP A 70 14.41 -0.06 -9.44
N GLY A 71 13.16 0.34 -9.65
CA GLY A 71 12.84 1.44 -10.57
C GLY A 71 13.53 2.73 -10.16
N LEU A 72 13.27 3.13 -8.91
CA LEU A 72 13.83 4.29 -8.25
C LEU A 72 14.19 3.90 -6.83
N GLU A 73 15.38 4.25 -6.41
CA GLU A 73 15.87 4.10 -5.03
C GLU A 73 16.34 5.47 -4.56
N GLY A 74 15.89 5.96 -3.40
CA GLY A 74 16.27 7.31 -3.04
C GLY A 74 16.12 7.71 -1.58
N ILE A 75 17.18 8.36 -1.11
CA ILE A 75 17.15 9.23 0.07
C ILE A 75 16.98 10.71 -0.36
N GLY A 76 16.65 11.56 0.62
CA GLY A 76 16.31 12.97 0.40
C GLY A 76 14.80 13.18 0.37
N THR A 77 14.35 14.34 -0.11
CA THR A 77 12.91 14.65 -0.22
C THR A 77 12.47 14.58 -1.67
N TRP A 78 11.51 13.69 -1.96
CA TRP A 78 11.06 13.41 -3.31
C TRP A 78 9.65 13.91 -3.60
N SER A 79 9.47 14.54 -4.77
CA SER A 79 8.16 14.77 -5.38
C SER A 79 8.05 13.92 -6.66
N ILE A 80 7.52 12.71 -6.52
CA ILE A 80 7.35 11.71 -7.58
C ILE A 80 5.92 11.80 -8.11
N THR A 81 5.73 12.44 -9.26
CA THR A 81 4.39 12.71 -9.78
C THR A 81 4.19 12.43 -11.26
N GLN A 82 3.06 11.82 -11.62
CA GLN A 82 2.67 11.61 -13.02
C GLN A 82 3.65 10.76 -13.84
N ASN A 83 4.34 9.82 -13.21
CA ASN A 83 5.26 8.90 -13.87
C ASN A 83 4.59 7.56 -14.18
N LEU A 84 5.21 6.81 -15.09
CA LEU A 84 4.92 5.40 -15.32
C LEU A 84 6.10 4.57 -14.84
N PHE A 85 5.88 3.71 -13.85
CA PHE A 85 6.83 2.70 -13.41
C PHE A 85 6.28 1.34 -13.79
N HIS A 86 7.06 0.54 -14.54
CA HIS A 86 6.61 -0.81 -14.89
C HIS A 86 7.72 -1.83 -15.14
N GLU A 87 7.45 -3.08 -14.75
CA GLU A 87 8.31 -4.24 -15.06
C GLU A 87 9.75 -4.12 -14.54
N ASN A 88 9.95 -3.39 -13.44
CA ASN A 88 11.28 -3.23 -12.81
C ASN A 88 11.59 -4.39 -11.85
N GLY A 89 12.88 -4.71 -11.77
CA GLY A 89 13.42 -5.72 -10.86
C GLY A 89 13.88 -7.00 -11.56
N LYS A 90 15.02 -7.52 -11.11
CA LYS A 90 15.56 -8.82 -11.50
C LYS A 90 14.86 -9.97 -10.79
N SER A 91 14.37 -10.95 -11.53
CA SER A 91 13.86 -12.21 -10.97
C SER A 91 14.85 -12.86 -10.00
N ASN A 92 14.37 -13.28 -8.82
CA ASN A 92 15.19 -13.81 -7.72
C ASN A 92 16.18 -12.79 -7.11
N GLY A 93 15.84 -11.49 -7.14
CA GLY A 93 16.54 -10.44 -6.37
C GLY A 93 16.23 -10.50 -4.87
N SER A 94 16.69 -9.51 -4.10
CA SER A 94 16.37 -9.39 -2.67
C SER A 94 14.91 -8.98 -2.50
N ASP A 95 14.13 -9.77 -1.77
CA ASP A 95 12.71 -9.50 -1.56
C ASP A 95 12.45 -8.24 -0.71
N VAL A 96 13.44 -7.84 0.09
CA VAL A 96 13.39 -6.65 0.97
C VAL A 96 13.89 -5.41 0.23
N TYR A 97 15.05 -5.49 -0.42
CA TYR A 97 15.82 -4.35 -0.92
C TYR A 97 15.82 -4.21 -2.45
N GLY A 98 15.01 -4.97 -3.17
CA GLY A 98 15.03 -4.94 -4.62
C GLY A 98 13.74 -5.36 -5.27
N GLY A 99 13.58 -4.96 -6.53
CA GLY A 99 12.43 -5.30 -7.36
C GLY A 99 11.20 -4.44 -7.13
N SER A 100 11.33 -3.35 -6.39
CA SER A 100 10.29 -2.36 -6.20
C SER A 100 10.19 -1.43 -7.42
N GLY A 101 9.00 -0.88 -7.65
CA GLY A 101 8.85 0.23 -8.60
C GLY A 101 9.50 1.50 -8.07
N ILE A 102 9.20 1.83 -6.82
CA ILE A 102 9.72 2.98 -6.09
C ILE A 102 10.14 2.49 -4.71
N GLU A 103 11.38 2.75 -4.31
CA GLU A 103 11.88 2.58 -2.96
C GLU A 103 12.32 3.94 -2.39
N ILE A 104 11.81 4.28 -1.22
CA ILE A 104 12.22 5.48 -0.47
C ILE A 104 12.69 5.07 0.93
N GLY A 105 13.74 5.74 1.41
CA GLY A 105 14.39 5.40 2.68
C GLY A 105 15.75 4.74 2.49
N ASN A 106 16.34 4.24 3.57
CA ASN A 106 17.63 3.54 3.54
C ASN A 106 17.71 2.56 4.72
N THR A 107 18.58 1.56 4.62
CA THR A 107 18.89 0.67 5.75
C THR A 107 19.65 1.43 6.86
N PHE A 108 20.52 2.37 6.48
CA PHE A 108 21.36 3.14 7.39
C PHE A 108 21.52 4.59 6.94
N GLY A 109 21.60 5.52 7.89
CA GLY A 109 21.95 6.92 7.62
C GLY A 109 20.79 7.88 7.85
N SER A 110 20.69 8.90 7.00
CA SER A 110 19.77 10.03 7.21
C SER A 110 18.31 9.63 7.05
N ALA A 111 17.47 10.06 8.00
CA ALA A 111 16.02 9.95 7.89
C ALA A 111 15.51 10.65 6.64
N THR A 112 14.54 10.04 5.98
CA THR A 112 13.90 10.55 4.77
C THR A 112 12.51 11.03 5.12
N SER A 113 12.17 12.27 4.77
CA SER A 113 10.88 12.85 5.18
C SER A 113 10.30 13.82 4.15
N GLY A 114 8.98 14.01 4.21
CA GLY A 114 8.27 14.99 3.39
C GLY A 114 8.06 14.56 1.94
N ASN A 115 8.11 13.26 1.65
CA ASN A 115 7.98 12.77 0.27
C ASN A 115 6.53 12.84 -0.21
N THR A 116 6.36 12.96 -1.52
CA THR A 116 5.06 12.86 -2.20
C THR A 116 5.18 11.91 -3.38
N ILE A 117 4.39 10.84 -3.38
CA ILE A 117 4.22 9.90 -4.49
C ILE A 117 2.77 10.01 -4.95
N ARG A 118 2.53 10.71 -6.06
CA ARG A 118 1.16 11.08 -6.45
C ARG A 118 0.86 10.99 -7.94
N ASN A 119 -0.32 10.50 -8.29
CA ASN A 119 -0.79 10.41 -9.69
C ASN A 119 0.13 9.58 -10.60
N ASN A 120 0.86 8.59 -10.07
CA ASN A 120 1.68 7.69 -10.87
C ASN A 120 0.89 6.44 -11.27
N THR A 121 1.31 5.78 -12.36
CA THR A 121 0.93 4.39 -12.64
C THR A 121 2.12 3.51 -12.31
N ILE A 122 1.92 2.53 -11.44
CA ILE A 122 2.96 1.68 -10.84
C ILE A 122 2.51 0.24 -10.98
N LYS A 123 3.17 -0.53 -11.86
CA LYS A 123 2.63 -1.84 -12.25
C LYS A 123 3.66 -2.90 -12.54
N ASN A 124 3.27 -4.15 -12.28
CA ASN A 124 4.03 -5.34 -12.67
C ASN A 124 5.48 -5.33 -12.17
N HIS A 125 5.73 -4.75 -11.01
CA HIS A 125 7.03 -4.85 -10.35
C HIS A 125 7.22 -6.22 -9.73
N ARG A 126 8.49 -6.63 -9.60
CA ARG A 126 8.85 -7.96 -9.14
C ARG A 126 8.29 -8.28 -7.75
N THR A 127 8.46 -7.38 -6.79
CA THR A 127 8.08 -7.58 -5.38
C THR A 127 6.95 -6.64 -4.97
N THR A 128 7.20 -5.34 -5.09
CA THR A 128 6.32 -4.32 -4.53
C THR A 128 6.15 -3.14 -5.49
N GLY A 129 4.98 -2.51 -5.49
CA GLY A 129 4.79 -1.24 -6.21
C GLY A 129 5.64 -0.12 -5.60
N ILE A 130 5.38 0.20 -4.34
CA ILE A 130 6.11 1.19 -3.54
C ILE A 130 6.63 0.53 -2.25
N ASN A 131 7.94 0.50 -2.05
CA ASN A 131 8.56 0.12 -0.79
C ASN A 131 8.95 1.36 0.01
N VAL A 132 8.45 1.46 1.23
CA VAL A 132 8.87 2.49 2.19
C VAL A 132 9.78 1.80 3.19
N LEU A 133 11.08 2.07 3.09
CA LEU A 133 12.11 1.47 3.92
C LEU A 133 12.34 2.30 5.19
N ASN A 134 13.17 1.79 6.11
CA ASN A 134 13.47 2.36 7.43
C ASN A 134 13.63 3.89 7.44
N GLN A 135 13.32 4.50 8.60
CA GLN A 135 13.53 5.93 8.88
C GLN A 135 12.80 6.89 7.93
N VAL A 136 11.64 6.48 7.40
CA VAL A 136 10.78 7.34 6.58
C VAL A 136 9.65 7.92 7.41
N SER A 137 9.40 9.23 7.23
CA SER A 137 8.27 9.89 7.87
C SER A 137 7.56 10.91 6.99
N SER A 138 6.36 11.31 7.39
CA SER A 138 5.59 12.42 6.78
C SER A 138 5.54 12.32 5.25
N THR A 139 5.18 11.14 4.75
CA THR A 139 5.16 10.84 3.32
C THR A 139 3.73 10.66 2.84
N LEU A 140 3.38 11.33 1.74
CA LEU A 140 2.08 11.22 1.09
C LEU A 140 2.16 10.27 -0.10
N ILE A 141 1.33 9.23 -0.11
CA ILE A 141 1.10 8.33 -1.24
C ILE A 141 -0.37 8.48 -1.66
N GLU A 142 -0.64 9.24 -2.73
CA GLU A 142 -2.01 9.62 -3.11
C GLU A 142 -2.33 9.42 -4.59
N LYS A 143 -3.55 8.95 -4.93
CA LYS A 143 -4.07 8.94 -6.32
C LYS A 143 -3.20 8.19 -7.33
N ASN A 144 -2.42 7.20 -6.88
CA ASN A 144 -1.68 6.33 -7.78
C ASN A 144 -2.58 5.18 -8.24
N ILE A 145 -2.30 4.65 -9.44
CA ILE A 145 -2.82 3.36 -9.90
C ILE A 145 -1.72 2.33 -9.63
N ILE A 146 -1.97 1.40 -8.71
CA ILE A 146 -0.98 0.44 -8.20
C ILE A 146 -1.51 -0.97 -8.49
N THR A 147 -0.94 -1.64 -9.50
CA THR A 147 -1.55 -2.88 -10.00
C THR A 147 -0.57 -3.94 -10.46
N GLY A 148 -0.89 -5.21 -10.22
CA GLY A 148 -0.11 -6.33 -10.79
C GLY A 148 1.28 -6.52 -10.17
N ASN A 149 1.61 -5.82 -9.09
CA ASN A 149 2.93 -5.90 -8.46
C ASN A 149 3.10 -7.21 -7.68
N GLY A 150 4.35 -7.61 -7.44
CA GLY A 150 4.68 -8.90 -6.83
C GLY A 150 4.74 -10.04 -7.83
N THR A 151 5.17 -9.80 -9.07
CA THR A 151 5.13 -10.82 -10.13
C THR A 151 5.87 -12.11 -9.80
N ASP A 152 6.87 -12.09 -8.90
CA ASP A 152 7.55 -13.30 -8.41
C ASP A 152 6.64 -14.18 -7.52
N TYR A 153 5.54 -13.64 -7.01
CA TYR A 153 4.60 -14.29 -6.09
C TYR A 153 3.25 -14.61 -6.73
N SER A 154 3.25 -14.92 -8.02
CA SER A 154 2.02 -15.31 -8.75
C SER A 154 1.34 -16.60 -8.21
N SER A 155 1.97 -17.30 -7.27
CA SER A 155 1.43 -18.44 -6.53
C SER A 155 1.82 -18.37 -5.06
N ALA A 156 1.07 -19.08 -4.21
CA ALA A 156 1.34 -19.14 -2.77
C ALA A 156 2.80 -19.56 -2.45
N PRO A 157 3.45 -18.95 -1.43
CA PRO A 157 2.93 -17.86 -0.59
C PRO A 157 2.90 -16.51 -1.34
N TYR A 158 1.78 -15.80 -1.21
CA TYR A 158 1.55 -14.50 -1.85
C TYR A 158 2.22 -13.39 -1.05
N LYS A 159 3.47 -13.06 -1.40
CA LYS A 159 4.30 -12.05 -0.71
C LYS A 159 4.51 -10.78 -1.55
N GLY A 160 3.67 -10.56 -2.57
CA GLY A 160 3.66 -9.30 -3.30
C GLY A 160 2.95 -8.20 -2.51
N ALA A 161 3.24 -6.93 -2.82
CA ALA A 161 2.48 -5.82 -2.25
C ALA A 161 2.27 -4.66 -3.23
N GLY A 162 1.16 -3.94 -3.08
CA GLY A 162 0.98 -2.64 -3.74
C GLY A 162 1.89 -1.58 -3.12
N VAL A 163 1.70 -1.33 -1.83
CA VAL A 163 2.61 -0.56 -0.96
C VAL A 163 3.08 -1.47 0.16
N ARG A 164 4.37 -1.45 0.48
CA ARG A 164 4.93 -2.15 1.64
C ARG A 164 5.62 -1.13 2.55
N LEU A 165 5.31 -1.18 3.84
CA LEU A 165 6.10 -0.50 4.87
C LEU A 165 7.07 -1.54 5.46
N SER A 166 8.32 -1.49 5.00
CA SER A 166 9.35 -2.47 5.33
C SER A 166 10.35 -1.88 6.30
N PHE A 167 10.49 -2.49 7.48
CA PHE A 167 11.28 -1.94 8.59
C PHE A 167 12.30 -2.96 9.15
N PRO A 168 13.17 -3.55 8.30
CA PRO A 168 14.04 -4.69 8.66
C PRO A 168 15.02 -4.43 9.82
N ASP A 169 15.22 -3.17 10.22
CA ASP A 169 16.14 -2.80 11.31
C ASP A 169 15.40 -2.16 12.51
N ALA A 170 14.08 -2.39 12.61
CA ALA A 170 13.21 -1.83 13.66
C ALA A 170 13.34 -0.30 13.81
N GLN A 171 13.59 0.39 12.69
CA GLN A 171 13.73 1.84 12.69
C GLN A 171 12.38 2.52 12.50
N PRO A 172 12.13 3.68 13.15
CA PRO A 172 10.84 4.33 13.11
C PRO A 172 10.34 4.63 11.70
N GLN A 173 9.09 4.24 11.43
CA GLN A 173 8.33 4.64 10.24
C GLN A 173 6.96 5.15 10.66
N GLN A 174 6.63 6.41 10.35
CA GLN A 174 5.37 7.01 10.80
C GLN A 174 4.89 8.18 9.95
N GLY A 175 3.59 8.43 9.98
CA GLY A 175 2.98 9.46 9.16
C GLY A 175 3.12 9.15 7.67
N ILE A 176 3.07 7.86 7.32
CA ILE A 176 2.98 7.41 5.94
C ILE A 176 1.50 7.40 5.56
N TYR A 177 1.09 8.48 4.90
CA TYR A 177 -0.30 8.74 4.55
C TYR A 177 -0.63 8.13 3.19
N ILE A 178 -1.36 7.02 3.20
CA ILE A 178 -1.75 6.30 1.99
C ILE A 178 -3.24 6.54 1.77
N THR A 179 -3.61 7.31 0.74
CA THR A 179 -4.99 7.78 0.55
C THR A 179 -5.37 7.84 -0.92
N LYS A 180 -6.62 7.53 -1.25
CA LYS A 180 -7.19 7.66 -2.60
C LYS A 180 -6.40 6.97 -3.72
N ASN A 181 -5.61 5.94 -3.40
CA ASN A 181 -4.96 5.13 -4.43
C ASN A 181 -5.95 4.08 -4.96
N SER A 182 -5.72 3.61 -6.18
CA SER A 182 -6.47 2.51 -6.78
C SER A 182 -5.58 1.28 -6.82
N PHE A 183 -5.95 0.25 -6.07
CA PHE A 183 -5.24 -1.02 -5.99
C PHE A 183 -5.99 -2.11 -6.74
N SER A 184 -5.28 -2.94 -7.51
CA SER A 184 -5.87 -4.12 -8.15
C SER A 184 -4.82 -5.14 -8.61
N ASN A 185 -5.14 -6.44 -8.54
CA ASN A 185 -4.35 -7.56 -9.04
C ASN A 185 -2.91 -7.68 -8.48
N ASN A 186 -2.58 -7.03 -7.36
CA ASN A 186 -1.27 -7.25 -6.74
C ASN A 186 -1.20 -8.68 -6.21
N LYS A 187 -0.02 -9.31 -6.22
CA LYS A 187 0.18 -10.73 -5.89
C LYS A 187 0.35 -10.98 -4.38
N GLY A 188 -0.48 -10.29 -3.62
CA GLY A 188 -0.52 -10.21 -2.16
C GLY A 188 -1.31 -8.96 -1.76
N LEU A 189 -0.94 -8.30 -0.66
CA LEU A 189 -1.74 -7.21 -0.10
C LEU A 189 -1.66 -5.92 -0.92
N ALA A 190 -2.74 -5.13 -0.88
CA ALA A 190 -2.72 -3.76 -1.41
C ALA A 190 -1.75 -2.87 -0.62
N ILE A 191 -1.81 -2.97 0.71
CA ILE A 191 -0.91 -2.33 1.67
C ILE A 191 -0.49 -3.43 2.62
N ASP A 192 0.81 -3.66 2.74
CA ASP A 192 1.41 -4.58 3.70
C ASP A 192 2.20 -3.73 4.72
N ILE A 193 1.74 -3.75 5.97
CA ILE A 193 2.47 -3.19 7.10
C ILE A 193 3.20 -4.37 7.73
N VAL A 194 4.46 -4.50 7.35
CA VAL A 194 5.31 -5.59 7.83
C VAL A 194 5.47 -5.43 9.33
N THR A 195 5.30 -6.52 10.08
CA THR A 195 5.52 -6.58 11.54
C THR A 195 6.63 -7.56 11.91
N SER A 196 6.96 -8.48 11.00
CA SER A 196 8.12 -9.35 11.10
C SER A 196 9.41 -8.56 10.84
N GLY A 197 10.35 -8.64 11.77
CA GLY A 197 11.60 -7.87 11.72
C GLY A 197 12.59 -8.25 10.60
N ASN A 198 12.17 -8.98 9.56
CA ASN A 198 13.00 -9.28 8.39
C ASN A 198 12.74 -8.32 7.20
N GLY A 199 11.68 -7.50 7.27
CA GLY A 199 11.31 -6.53 6.23
C GLY A 199 10.67 -7.14 4.97
N GLU A 200 10.45 -8.45 4.92
CA GLU A 200 9.68 -9.09 3.85
C GLU A 200 8.18 -8.88 4.07
N ALA A 201 7.39 -8.88 2.99
CA ALA A 201 5.94 -8.97 3.12
C ALA A 201 5.57 -10.24 3.90
N ASP A 202 4.78 -10.08 4.96
CA ASP A 202 4.41 -11.14 5.89
C ASP A 202 2.90 -11.38 5.99
N GLY A 203 2.13 -10.64 5.20
CA GLY A 203 0.69 -10.76 5.12
C GLY A 203 0.00 -9.85 6.13
N VAL A 204 -1.28 -10.12 6.37
CA VAL A 204 -2.12 -9.20 7.13
C VAL A 204 -1.71 -9.22 8.60
N SER A 205 -1.51 -8.04 9.16
CA SER A 205 -1.32 -7.83 10.58
C SER A 205 -2.70 -7.76 11.27
N PRO A 206 -3.10 -8.78 12.06
CA PRO A 206 -4.45 -8.84 12.62
C PRO A 206 -4.66 -7.74 13.66
N ASN A 207 -5.87 -7.16 13.73
CA ASN A 207 -6.11 -6.08 14.70
C ASN A 207 -5.88 -6.54 16.14
N ASP A 208 -5.11 -5.78 16.90
CA ASP A 208 -4.72 -6.11 18.27
C ASP A 208 -5.38 -5.18 19.34
N GLY A 209 -5.94 -4.05 18.90
CA GLY A 209 -6.57 -3.07 19.77
C GLY A 209 -5.56 -2.20 20.52
N VAL A 210 -4.33 -2.08 20.02
CA VAL A 210 -3.24 -1.30 20.59
C VAL A 210 -2.70 -0.32 19.54
N ILE A 211 -2.22 0.84 19.99
CA ILE A 211 -1.41 1.74 19.15
C ILE A 211 0.01 1.66 19.66
N GLU A 212 0.91 1.24 18.78
CA GLU A 212 2.29 0.96 19.10
C GLU A 212 3.21 2.18 18.96
N SER A 213 4.46 2.01 19.38
CA SER A 213 5.52 2.92 18.95
C SER A 213 5.83 2.69 17.47
N ALA A 214 6.17 3.75 16.74
CA ALA A 214 6.62 3.64 15.34
C ALA A 214 7.91 2.82 15.17
N SER A 215 8.65 2.58 16.26
CA SER A 215 9.83 1.70 16.30
C SER A 215 9.49 0.23 16.52
N THR A 216 8.25 -0.07 16.94
CA THR A 216 7.75 -1.44 17.10
C THR A 216 7.07 -1.86 15.80
N GLU A 217 6.20 -1.00 15.27
CA GLU A 217 5.47 -1.26 14.04
C GLU A 217 5.37 0.01 13.18
N PRO A 218 5.54 -0.11 11.85
CA PRO A 218 5.33 1.02 10.95
C PRO A 218 3.92 1.60 11.11
N ASN A 219 3.81 2.92 10.97
CA ASN A 219 2.55 3.63 11.20
C ASN A 219 1.89 3.28 12.55
N LYS A 220 2.69 2.90 13.55
CA LYS A 220 2.26 2.59 14.91
C LYS A 220 1.28 1.42 15.01
N GLY A 221 1.31 0.48 14.05
CA GLY A 221 0.41 -0.67 14.06
C GLY A 221 -1.06 -0.27 14.01
N LEU A 222 -1.40 0.82 13.30
CA LEU A 222 -2.78 1.29 13.28
C LEU A 222 -3.72 0.20 12.75
N ASP A 223 -4.60 -0.27 13.61
CA ASP A 223 -5.66 -1.22 13.29
C ASP A 223 -6.55 -0.73 12.13
N TYR A 224 -6.95 -1.64 11.25
CA TYR A 224 -7.90 -1.34 10.17
C TYR A 224 -9.36 -1.36 10.66
N PRO A 225 -10.30 -0.75 9.91
CA PRO A 225 -11.72 -0.84 10.23
C PRO A 225 -12.25 -2.27 10.20
N VAL A 226 -13.13 -2.63 11.13
CA VAL A 226 -13.90 -3.87 11.12
C VAL A 226 -15.36 -3.52 10.92
N PHE A 227 -15.91 -3.90 9.76
CA PHE A 227 -17.33 -3.73 9.48
C PHE A 227 -18.16 -4.79 10.21
N THR A 228 -19.22 -4.35 10.89
CA THR A 228 -20.27 -5.22 11.42
C THR A 228 -21.51 -5.22 10.52
N LEU A 229 -21.71 -4.14 9.75
CA LEU A 229 -22.82 -4.00 8.82
C LEU A 229 -22.41 -3.18 7.60
N ALA A 230 -22.92 -3.58 6.42
CA ALA A 230 -22.97 -2.72 5.25
C ALA A 230 -24.29 -2.97 4.50
N THR A 231 -25.19 -1.98 4.48
CA THR A 231 -26.49 -2.08 3.82
C THR A 231 -26.70 -0.94 2.85
N ILE A 232 -27.35 -1.22 1.73
CA ILE A 232 -27.73 -0.20 0.74
C ILE A 232 -29.25 -0.14 0.57
N ASP A 233 -29.77 1.09 0.58
CA ASP A 233 -31.14 1.43 0.20
C ASP A 233 -31.12 2.55 -0.85
N GLY A 234 -31.55 2.25 -2.07
CA GLY A 234 -31.37 3.15 -3.21
C GLY A 234 -29.89 3.51 -3.43
N ASN A 235 -29.54 4.75 -3.17
CA ASN A 235 -28.17 5.29 -3.25
C ASN A 235 -27.56 5.64 -1.88
N GLN A 236 -28.21 5.22 -0.78
CA GLN A 236 -27.73 5.44 0.57
C GLN A 236 -27.03 4.17 1.07
N LEU A 237 -25.72 4.26 1.26
CA LEU A 237 -24.94 3.20 1.90
C LEU A 237 -24.83 3.51 3.40
N THR A 238 -25.29 2.57 4.21
CA THR A 238 -25.10 2.57 5.67
C THR A 238 -24.02 1.57 6.02
N VAL A 239 -23.04 2.00 6.81
CA VAL A 239 -21.97 1.14 7.33
C VAL A 239 -21.86 1.29 8.83
N GLU A 240 -21.60 0.18 9.51
CA GLU A 240 -21.35 0.15 10.95
C GLU A 240 -20.12 -0.69 11.25
N GLY A 241 -19.44 -0.34 12.34
CA GLY A 241 -18.26 -1.08 12.76
C GLY A 241 -17.45 -0.36 13.83
N TYR A 242 -16.18 -0.75 13.92
CA TYR A 242 -15.21 -0.18 14.85
C TYR A 242 -13.78 -0.29 14.31
N ILE A 243 -12.83 0.38 14.96
CA ILE A 243 -11.40 0.17 14.77
C ILE A 243 -10.83 -0.51 16.03
N GLY A 244 -9.90 -1.44 15.82
CA GLY A 244 -9.32 -2.32 16.86
C GLY A 244 -10.04 -3.64 16.98
N LYS A 245 -10.17 -4.15 18.21
CA LYS A 245 -10.86 -5.41 18.52
C LYS A 245 -12.26 -5.16 19.04
N ASN A 246 -13.15 -6.14 18.88
CA ASN A 246 -14.50 -6.04 19.46
C ASN A 246 -14.47 -5.81 20.98
N ALA A 247 -13.56 -6.50 21.68
CA ALA A 247 -13.37 -6.39 23.13
C ALA A 247 -12.59 -5.13 23.54
N THR A 248 -11.68 -4.66 22.67
CA THR A 248 -10.75 -3.56 22.96
C THR A 248 -10.69 -2.65 21.73
N ARG A 249 -11.70 -1.78 21.60
CA ARG A 249 -11.75 -0.82 20.49
C ARG A 249 -10.73 0.28 20.74
N LEU A 250 -10.09 0.75 19.66
CA LEU A 250 -9.19 1.89 19.74
C LEU A 250 -9.98 3.17 20.02
N SER A 251 -9.73 3.80 21.17
CA SER A 251 -10.26 5.13 21.44
C SER A 251 -9.62 6.16 20.51
N GLY A 252 -10.40 7.11 20.01
CA GLY A 252 -9.94 8.14 19.09
C GLY A 252 -10.94 8.40 17.97
N VAL A 253 -10.75 9.51 17.27
CA VAL A 253 -11.45 9.81 16.02
C VAL A 253 -10.48 9.51 14.90
N TYR A 254 -10.84 8.54 14.06
CA TYR A 254 -10.09 8.13 12.89
C TYR A 254 -10.91 8.41 11.64
N THR A 255 -10.23 8.73 10.54
CA THR A 255 -10.89 8.85 9.25
C THR A 255 -10.79 7.53 8.51
N ILE A 256 -11.91 7.09 7.94
CA ILE A 256 -12.04 5.83 7.21
C ILE A 256 -12.31 6.13 5.75
N GLU A 257 -11.48 5.61 4.85
CA GLU A 257 -11.75 5.61 3.41
C GLU A 257 -12.32 4.26 3.00
N ILE A 258 -13.51 4.29 2.42
CA ILE A 258 -14.25 3.10 2.01
C ILE A 258 -14.14 2.95 0.51
N TYR A 259 -13.78 1.75 0.07
CA TYR A 259 -13.57 1.41 -1.33
C TYR A 259 -14.48 0.27 -1.77
N LYS A 260 -14.88 0.28 -3.04
CA LYS A 260 -15.28 -0.96 -3.72
C LYS A 260 -14.05 -1.86 -3.80
N ALA A 261 -14.16 -3.06 -3.26
CA ALA A 261 -13.07 -4.02 -3.19
C ALA A 261 -12.88 -4.73 -4.53
N ALA A 262 -11.63 -4.90 -4.93
CA ALA A 262 -11.21 -6.01 -5.77
C ALA A 262 -10.75 -7.16 -4.87
N ASP A 263 -11.08 -8.39 -5.24
CA ASP A 263 -10.69 -9.60 -4.52
C ASP A 263 -10.20 -10.60 -5.54
N ASP A 264 -8.89 -10.79 -5.60
CA ASP A 264 -8.23 -11.78 -6.46
C ASP A 264 -7.78 -13.03 -5.66
N GLY A 265 -8.24 -13.15 -4.41
CA GLY A 265 -8.14 -14.36 -3.60
C GLY A 265 -6.77 -14.62 -2.98
N ASN A 266 -5.89 -13.63 -2.93
CA ASN A 266 -4.52 -13.79 -2.43
C ASN A 266 -4.23 -13.05 -1.11
N GLN A 267 -5.24 -12.41 -0.52
CA GLN A 267 -5.11 -11.59 0.69
C GLN A 267 -5.82 -12.18 1.92
N GLN A 268 -5.73 -13.49 2.13
CA GLN A 268 -6.38 -14.12 3.30
C GLN A 268 -5.58 -13.79 4.57
N GLY A 269 -6.26 -13.29 5.60
CA GLY A 269 -5.65 -12.91 6.87
C GLY A 269 -6.61 -13.06 8.05
N LEU A 270 -6.07 -13.12 9.26
CA LEU A 270 -6.87 -13.05 10.48
C LEU A 270 -7.38 -11.62 10.67
N THR A 271 -8.63 -11.48 11.10
CA THR A 271 -9.23 -10.14 11.35
C THR A 271 -8.81 -9.52 12.69
N GLU A 272 -8.62 -10.34 13.72
CA GLU A 272 -8.23 -9.89 15.05
C GLU A 272 -7.21 -10.87 15.64
N GLU A 273 -6.25 -10.35 16.39
CA GLU A 273 -5.25 -11.13 17.09
C GLU A 273 -5.91 -12.08 18.10
N GLY A 274 -5.52 -13.36 18.08
CA GLY A 274 -6.14 -14.41 18.90
C GLY A 274 -7.54 -14.84 18.44
N GLY A 275 -8.04 -14.28 17.33
CA GLY A 275 -9.26 -14.72 16.68
C GLY A 275 -9.08 -15.98 15.83
N THR A 276 -10.18 -16.46 15.25
CA THR A 276 -10.20 -17.64 14.36
C THR A 276 -10.74 -17.33 12.96
N LEU A 277 -11.20 -16.11 12.73
CA LEU A 277 -11.79 -15.70 11.47
C LEU A 277 -10.70 -15.30 10.48
N ILE A 278 -10.48 -16.17 9.49
CA ILE A 278 -9.68 -15.86 8.31
C ILE A 278 -10.60 -15.39 7.19
N ARG A 279 -10.28 -14.24 6.60
CA ARG A 279 -11.08 -13.56 5.59
C ARG A 279 -10.18 -12.88 4.56
N PRO A 280 -10.69 -12.62 3.33
CA PRO A 280 -9.93 -11.86 2.34
C PRO A 280 -9.94 -10.38 2.72
N HIS A 281 -8.75 -9.78 2.74
CA HIS A 281 -8.50 -8.35 2.88
C HIS A 281 -8.34 -7.79 1.47
N GLY A 282 -9.44 -7.39 0.85
CA GLY A 282 -9.43 -7.00 -0.56
C GLY A 282 -8.56 -5.78 -0.84
N GLU A 283 -8.46 -5.45 -2.12
CA GLU A 283 -7.76 -4.28 -2.60
C GLU A 283 -8.75 -3.14 -2.84
N GLY A 284 -8.47 -1.95 -2.29
CA GLY A 284 -9.28 -0.76 -2.53
C GLY A 284 -9.17 -0.26 -3.97
N GLN A 285 -10.07 -0.69 -4.86
CA GLN A 285 -10.00 -0.34 -6.28
C GLN A 285 -10.58 1.03 -6.57
N THR A 286 -11.78 1.32 -6.03
CA THR A 286 -12.50 2.58 -6.29
C THR A 286 -12.96 3.17 -4.97
N LEU A 287 -12.51 4.38 -4.64
CA LEU A 287 -13.00 5.11 -3.46
C LEU A 287 -14.48 5.46 -3.64
N ILE A 288 -15.31 5.11 -2.66
CA ILE A 288 -16.76 5.35 -2.69
C ILE A 288 -17.23 6.33 -1.61
N GLY A 289 -16.45 6.53 -0.54
CA GLY A 289 -16.79 7.48 0.51
C GLY A 289 -15.74 7.57 1.61
N THR A 290 -15.91 8.60 2.45
CA THR A 290 -15.07 8.84 3.63
C THR A 290 -15.98 9.15 4.81
N ILE A 291 -15.72 8.51 5.94
CA ILE A 291 -16.43 8.72 7.21
C ILE A 291 -15.44 8.90 8.35
N ASN A 292 -15.93 9.26 9.54
CA ASN A 292 -15.11 9.31 10.75
C ASN A 292 -15.69 8.37 11.82
N THR A 293 -14.83 7.85 12.69
CA THR A 293 -15.29 7.19 13.91
C THR A 293 -15.75 8.20 14.95
N ASN A 294 -16.59 7.75 15.86
CA ASN A 294 -16.79 8.39 17.15
C ASN A 294 -15.52 8.24 18.00
N ALA A 295 -15.39 9.05 19.06
CA ALA A 295 -14.24 9.04 19.96
C ALA A 295 -13.98 7.69 20.67
N ASN A 296 -14.94 6.76 20.67
CA ASN A 296 -14.77 5.42 21.21
C ASN A 296 -14.33 4.38 20.14
N GLY A 297 -13.92 4.83 18.94
CA GLY A 297 -13.51 3.97 17.83
C GLY A 297 -14.64 3.33 17.05
N SER A 298 -15.91 3.52 17.43
CA SER A 298 -17.06 2.96 16.70
C SER A 298 -17.58 3.92 15.63
N PHE A 299 -18.21 3.39 14.58
CA PHE A 299 -18.89 4.18 13.55
C PHE A 299 -20.23 3.54 13.20
N SER A 300 -21.23 4.38 12.89
CA SER A 300 -22.51 4.00 12.29
C SER A 300 -22.94 5.21 11.47
N GLU A 301 -22.70 5.14 10.16
CA GLU A 301 -22.78 6.28 9.27
C GLU A 301 -23.59 5.91 8.03
N THR A 302 -24.35 6.87 7.53
CA THR A 302 -25.09 6.74 6.27
C THR A 302 -24.71 7.88 5.35
N PHE A 303 -24.28 7.54 4.14
CA PHE A 303 -23.88 8.53 3.16
C PHE A 303 -24.35 8.14 1.75
N THR A 304 -24.49 9.16 0.91
CA THR A 304 -24.89 8.99 -0.48
C THR A 304 -23.71 8.49 -1.31
N VAL A 305 -23.91 7.39 -2.02
CA VAL A 305 -22.98 6.84 -3.01
C VAL A 305 -23.52 7.07 -4.42
N SER A 306 -22.64 7.09 -5.43
CA SER A 306 -23.12 7.02 -6.81
C SER A 306 -23.81 5.67 -7.04
N SER A 307 -24.96 5.65 -7.70
CA SER A 307 -25.68 4.39 -7.98
C SER A 307 -24.91 3.46 -8.93
N THR A 308 -23.86 3.95 -9.60
CA THR A 308 -22.94 3.13 -10.40
C THR A 308 -21.74 2.63 -9.60
N SER A 309 -21.51 3.11 -8.38
CA SER A 309 -20.32 2.75 -7.59
C SER A 309 -20.52 1.53 -6.69
N ILE A 310 -21.71 1.33 -6.12
CA ILE A 310 -22.02 0.17 -5.27
C ILE A 310 -23.45 -0.31 -5.48
N VAL A 311 -23.62 -1.63 -5.54
CA VAL A 311 -24.91 -2.34 -5.55
C VAL A 311 -24.92 -3.51 -4.57
N ILE A 312 -26.08 -4.12 -4.36
CA ILE A 312 -26.22 -5.34 -3.54
C ILE A 312 -25.28 -6.44 -4.06
N ASN A 313 -24.66 -7.17 -3.13
CA ASN A 313 -23.64 -8.20 -3.34
C ASN A 313 -22.24 -7.72 -3.75
N ASP A 314 -22.05 -6.42 -3.99
CA ASP A 314 -20.69 -5.88 -4.04
C ASP A 314 -19.95 -6.12 -2.72
N ARG A 315 -18.62 -6.08 -2.81
CA ARG A 315 -17.73 -6.07 -1.65
C ARG A 315 -17.15 -4.69 -1.46
N ILE A 316 -17.09 -4.28 -0.19
CA ILE A 316 -16.35 -3.10 0.23
C ILE A 316 -15.20 -3.52 1.14
N THR A 317 -14.12 -2.75 1.09
CA THR A 317 -13.00 -2.80 2.03
C THR A 317 -12.69 -1.35 2.42
N ALA A 318 -11.94 -1.13 3.50
CA ALA A 318 -11.58 0.18 3.94
C ALA A 318 -10.20 0.21 4.59
N LEU A 319 -9.60 1.38 4.61
CA LEU A 319 -8.44 1.69 5.45
C LEU A 319 -8.82 2.81 6.41
N ALA A 320 -8.08 2.93 7.51
CA ALA A 320 -8.18 4.03 8.46
C ALA A 320 -6.89 4.83 8.46
N TYR A 321 -6.99 6.11 8.83
CA TYR A 321 -5.85 6.90 9.24
C TYR A 321 -6.16 7.82 10.42
N ASP A 322 -5.12 8.09 11.21
CA ASP A 322 -5.19 8.94 12.39
C ASP A 322 -4.81 10.40 12.08
N ALA A 323 -4.88 11.28 13.10
CA ALA A 323 -4.49 12.68 12.97
C ALA A 323 -2.98 12.89 12.70
N GLY A 324 -2.15 11.87 12.94
CA GLY A 324 -0.73 11.84 12.59
C GLY A 324 -0.48 11.39 11.14
N ASN A 325 -1.54 11.06 10.40
CA ASN A 325 -1.53 10.45 9.09
C ASN A 325 -0.83 9.08 9.03
N ASN A 326 -0.86 8.34 10.14
CA ASN A 326 -0.55 6.91 10.11
C ASN A 326 -1.74 6.21 9.46
N THR A 327 -1.47 5.35 8.48
CA THR A 327 -2.49 4.61 7.72
C THR A 327 -2.41 3.13 8.05
N SER A 328 -3.56 2.47 8.21
CA SER A 328 -3.69 1.02 8.40
C SER A 328 -3.54 0.24 7.09
N GLU A 329 -3.48 -1.09 7.18
CA GLU A 329 -3.77 -1.98 6.05
C GLU A 329 -5.26 -1.89 5.65
N PHE A 330 -5.66 -2.65 4.62
CA PHE A 330 -7.06 -2.79 4.25
C PHE A 330 -7.82 -3.79 5.12
N SER A 331 -9.07 -3.46 5.42
CA SER A 331 -10.00 -4.32 6.14
C SER A 331 -10.39 -5.56 5.35
N THR A 332 -11.00 -6.51 6.06
CA THR A 332 -11.71 -7.62 5.41
C THR A 332 -12.82 -7.14 4.47
N ASN A 333 -13.13 -7.95 3.45
CA ASN A 333 -14.19 -7.69 2.50
C ASN A 333 -15.58 -7.87 3.12
N GLN A 334 -16.29 -6.75 3.30
CA GLN A 334 -17.68 -6.75 3.76
C GLN A 334 -18.64 -6.82 2.57
N ARG A 335 -19.61 -7.74 2.62
CA ARG A 335 -20.70 -7.80 1.63
C ARG A 335 -21.70 -6.69 1.88
N VAL A 336 -22.05 -5.95 0.83
CA VAL A 336 -23.18 -5.02 0.84
C VAL A 336 -24.48 -5.81 0.65
N VAL A 337 -25.43 -5.65 1.57
CA VAL A 337 -26.76 -6.29 1.50
C VAL A 337 -27.88 -5.25 1.42
N ALA A 338 -29.11 -5.64 1.08
CA ALA A 338 -30.22 -4.71 1.10
C ALA A 338 -30.57 -4.28 2.53
N THR A 339 -31.01 -3.04 2.73
CA THR A 339 -31.58 -2.61 4.01
C THR A 339 -32.88 -3.37 4.29
N GLY A 340 -33.09 -3.82 5.54
CA GLY A 340 -34.38 -4.38 5.97
C GLY A 340 -34.70 -5.79 5.45
N VAL A 341 -33.69 -6.63 5.19
CA VAL A 341 -33.94 -8.01 4.71
C VAL A 341 -34.81 -8.78 5.70
N THR A 342 -35.96 -9.25 5.25
CA THR A 342 -36.79 -10.19 6.01
C THR A 342 -36.20 -11.58 5.86
N ILE A 343 -35.72 -12.17 6.96
CA ILE A 343 -35.31 -13.57 6.99
C ILE A 343 -36.57 -14.40 7.23
N ASN A 344 -36.96 -15.19 6.23
CA ASN A 344 -38.05 -16.17 6.36
C ASN A 344 -37.45 -17.58 6.41
N GLY A 345 -37.89 -18.38 7.36
CA GLY A 345 -37.47 -19.77 7.53
C GLY A 345 -38.28 -20.48 8.61
N TYR A 346 -38.16 -21.81 8.67
CA TYR A 346 -38.74 -22.61 9.75
C TYR A 346 -37.66 -22.86 10.81
N VAL A 347 -37.92 -22.46 12.06
CA VAL A 347 -37.12 -22.90 13.21
C VAL A 347 -37.73 -24.21 13.70
N TYR A 348 -36.99 -25.31 13.58
CA TYR A 348 -37.37 -26.56 14.22
C TYR A 348 -36.90 -26.52 15.67
N LYS A 349 -37.84 -26.70 16.60
CA LYS A 349 -37.53 -27.00 17.99
C LYS A 349 -37.19 -28.48 18.07
N ASP A 350 -36.06 -28.81 18.69
CA ASP A 350 -35.78 -30.18 19.12
C ASP A 350 -36.48 -30.40 20.47
N ASP A 351 -37.43 -31.33 20.53
CA ASP A 351 -38.08 -31.74 21.76
C ASP A 351 -37.31 -32.95 22.30
N ASN A 352 -36.44 -32.72 23.30
CA ASN A 352 -35.80 -33.78 24.07
C ASN A 352 -36.79 -34.47 25.02
#